data_AF-A0A963K3X3-F1
#
_entry.id   AF-A0A963K3X3-F1
#
_cell.length_a   1.000
_cell.length_b   1.000
_cell.length_c   1.000
_cell.angle_alpha   90.00
_cell.angle_beta   90.00
_cell.angle_gamma   90.00
#
_symmetry.space_group_name_H-M   'P 1'
#
loop_
_entity.id
_entity.type
_entity.pdbx_description
1 polymer ?
#
loop_
_entity_poly.entity_id
_entity_poly.type
_entity_poly.pdbx_seq_one_letter_code
_entity_poly.pdbx_strand_id
1 'polypeptide(L)'
;MRCLILRLEGPLMSFGDTAIDEIRPTRPLPGRSLLTGLIANALGFEHRDVHALQRLQERLRFAARLDQAGDALVDFQTAELSQSDPIWTTRGVRGER
;
A
#
# COMPACT_ATOMS: atom_id res chain seq x y z
N MET A 1 -8.02 -5.17 28.66
CA MET A 1 -7.29 -4.53 27.54
C MET A 1 -8.31 -4.08 26.50
N ARG A 2 -8.22 -2.87 25.95
CA ARG A 2 -9.17 -2.37 24.92
C ARG A 2 -8.53 -2.48 23.55
N CYS A 3 -9.21 -3.11 22.61
CA CYS A 3 -8.81 -3.18 21.20
C CYS A 3 -9.99 -2.87 20.28
N LEU A 4 -9.67 -2.42 19.07
CA LEU A 4 -10.60 -2.32 17.96
C LEU A 4 -10.36 -3.52 17.04
N ILE A 5 -11.42 -4.26 16.72
CA ILE A 5 -11.35 -5.37 15.77
C ILE A 5 -11.90 -4.88 14.43
N LEU A 6 -11.10 -5.03 13.38
CA LEU A 6 -11.47 -4.72 12.01
C LEU A 6 -11.48 -6.01 11.18
N ARG A 7 -12.44 -6.13 10.28
CA ARG A 7 -12.48 -7.18 9.26
C ARG A 7 -12.24 -6.54 7.90
N LEU A 8 -11.15 -6.92 7.25
CA LEU A 8 -10.83 -6.46 5.90
C LEU A 8 -11.25 -7.57 4.93
N GLU A 9 -12.28 -7.30 4.14
CA GLU A 9 -12.85 -8.26 3.20
C GLU A 9 -13.23 -7.54 1.91
N GLY A 10 -12.86 -8.15 0.80
CA GLY A 10 -13.17 -7.67 -0.54
C GLY A 10 -12.83 -8.74 -1.57
N PRO A 11 -13.37 -8.64 -2.79
CA PRO A 11 -13.11 -9.60 -3.86
C PRO A 11 -11.65 -9.59 -4.32
N LEU A 12 -11.00 -8.43 -4.21
CA LEU A 12 -9.58 -8.21 -4.48
C LEU A 12 -9.00 -7.34 -3.37
N MET A 13 -7.80 -7.68 -2.92
CA MET A 13 -7.05 -6.90 -1.93
C MET A 13 -5.57 -6.88 -2.29
N SER A 14 -4.91 -5.76 -2.06
CA SER A 14 -3.47 -5.61 -2.25
C SER A 14 -2.85 -4.91 -1.05
N PHE A 15 -1.88 -5.58 -0.42
CA PHE A 15 -1.14 -5.09 0.73
C PHE A 15 0.32 -4.88 0.35
N GLY A 16 0.58 -3.74 -0.30
CA GLY A 16 1.86 -3.42 -0.93
C GLY A 16 3.11 -3.75 -0.09
N ASP A 17 4.12 -4.26 -0.76
CA ASP A 17 5.49 -4.37 -0.25
C ASP A 17 6.42 -3.36 -0.93
N THR A 18 7.72 -3.51 -0.68
CA THR A 18 8.78 -2.79 -1.38
C THR A 18 8.59 -2.90 -2.88
N ALA A 19 8.34 -1.75 -3.50
CA ALA A 19 8.05 -1.64 -4.91
C ALA A 19 9.30 -1.07 -5.63
N ILE A 20 9.72 -1.75 -6.69
CA ILE A 20 10.86 -1.37 -7.52
C ILE A 20 10.35 -1.32 -8.97
N ASP A 21 10.66 -0.24 -9.67
CA ASP A 21 10.18 0.03 -11.03
C ASP A 21 8.65 -0.06 -11.13
N GLU A 22 8.12 -0.76 -12.13
CA GLU A 22 6.70 -1.01 -12.36
C GLU A 22 6.13 -2.14 -11.49
N ILE A 23 6.99 -2.92 -10.82
CA ILE A 23 6.56 -4.10 -10.07
C ILE A 23 5.96 -3.67 -8.73
N ARG A 24 4.73 -4.15 -8.48
CA ARG A 24 3.94 -3.87 -7.28
C ARG A 24 3.63 -5.16 -6.51
N PRO A 25 4.58 -5.69 -5.71
CA PRO A 25 4.33 -6.90 -4.92
C PRO A 25 3.26 -6.66 -3.86
N THR A 26 2.50 -7.70 -3.56
CA THR A 26 1.52 -7.71 -2.46
C THR A 26 1.91 -8.76 -1.43
N ARG A 27 1.72 -8.44 -0.14
CA ARG A 27 1.86 -9.38 0.97
C ARG A 27 0.51 -10.01 1.35
N PRO A 28 0.49 -11.15 2.05
CA PRO A 28 -0.76 -11.79 2.51
C PRO A 28 -1.50 -11.01 3.60
N LEU A 29 -0.80 -10.15 4.35
CA LEU A 29 -1.34 -9.39 5.48
C LEU A 29 -0.96 -7.91 5.38
N PRO A 30 -1.79 -6.99 5.91
CA PRO A 30 -1.54 -5.57 5.84
C PRO A 30 -0.30 -5.15 6.64
N GLY A 31 0.49 -4.24 6.06
CA GLY A 31 1.60 -3.60 6.74
C GLY A 31 1.17 -2.42 7.62
N ARG A 32 2.07 -2.00 8.52
CA ARG A 32 1.85 -0.86 9.43
C ARG A 32 1.51 0.44 8.70
N SER A 33 2.19 0.72 7.59
CA SER A 33 1.98 1.92 6.78
C SER A 33 0.59 1.93 6.14
N LEU A 34 0.11 0.78 5.63
CA LEU A 34 -1.22 0.64 5.06
C LEU A 34 -2.30 0.90 6.11
N LEU A 35 -2.20 0.27 7.28
CA LEU A 35 -3.16 0.48 8.36
C LEU A 35 -3.14 1.93 8.86
N THR A 36 -1.96 2.55 8.91
CA THR A 36 -1.84 3.98 9.22
C THR A 36 -2.61 4.81 8.20
N GLY A 37 -2.42 4.58 6.91
CA GLY A 37 -3.12 5.31 5.84
C GLY A 37 -4.64 5.10 5.87
N LEU A 38 -5.10 3.86 6.05
CA LEU A 38 -6.52 3.53 6.16
C LEU A 38 -7.18 4.26 7.33
N ILE A 39 -6.56 4.21 8.52
CA ILE A 39 -7.08 4.87 9.72
C ILE A 39 -7.00 6.40 9.56
N ALA A 40 -5.89 6.92 9.05
CA ALA A 40 -5.70 8.35 8.80
C ALA A 40 -6.76 8.91 7.85
N ASN A 41 -7.08 8.18 6.78
CA ASN A 41 -8.12 8.57 5.84
C ASN A 41 -9.50 8.63 6.53
N ALA A 42 -9.83 7.64 7.36
CA ALA A 42 -11.07 7.65 8.14
C ALA A 42 -11.13 8.78 9.18
N LEU A 43 -9.97 9.24 9.68
CA LEU A 43 -9.85 10.40 10.57
C LEU A 43 -9.85 11.75 9.82
N GLY A 44 -9.84 11.74 8.49
CA GLY A 44 -9.81 12.94 7.66
C GLY A 44 -8.44 13.62 7.57
N PHE A 45 -7.35 12.90 7.83
CA PHE A 45 -6.00 13.43 7.67
C PHE A 45 -5.61 13.50 6.20
N GLU A 46 -4.85 14.53 5.84
CA GLU A 46 -4.26 14.70 4.53
C GLU A 46 -2.81 14.22 4.50
N HIS A 47 -2.27 13.98 3.30
CA HIS A 47 -0.87 13.56 3.12
C HIS A 47 0.15 14.56 3.71
N ARG A 48 -0.21 15.84 3.74
CA ARG A 48 0.63 16.92 4.31
C ARG A 48 0.66 16.94 5.84
N ASP A 49 -0.20 16.20 6.52
CA ASP A 49 -0.26 16.14 7.98
C ASP A 49 0.81 15.22 8.57
N VAL A 50 2.06 15.42 8.15
CA VAL A 50 3.20 14.52 8.39
C VAL A 50 3.37 14.19 9.87
N HIS A 51 3.23 15.17 10.76
CA HIS A 51 3.35 14.95 12.20
C HIS A 51 2.20 14.11 12.79
N ALA A 52 0.97 14.27 12.29
CA ALA A 52 -0.17 13.49 12.74
C ALA A 52 -0.06 12.05 12.24
N LEU A 53 0.34 11.87 10.98
CA LEU A 53 0.59 10.56 10.37
C LEU A 53 1.70 9.79 11.09
N GLN A 54 2.83 10.46 11.36
CA GLN A 54 3.95 9.86 12.08
C GLN A 54 3.52 9.43 13.50
N ARG A 55 2.84 10.31 14.24
CA ARG A 55 2.33 10.00 15.58
C ARG A 55 1.35 8.83 15.57
N LEU A 56 0.47 8.75 14.57
CA LEU A 56 -0.46 7.63 14.43
C LEU A 56 0.30 6.32 14.20
N GLN A 57 1.23 6.31 13.25
CA GLN A 57 2.03 5.13 12.91
C GLN A 57 2.88 4.61 14.09
N GLU A 58 3.47 5.51 14.87
CA GLU A 58 4.28 5.17 16.05
C GLU A 58 3.44 4.55 17.17
N ARG A 59 2.21 5.03 17.35
CA ARG A 59 1.30 4.58 18.41
C ARG A 59 0.51 3.32 18.04
N LEU A 60 0.39 3.03 16.75
CA LEU A 60 -0.36 1.89 16.25
C LEU A 60 0.33 0.59 16.68
N ARG A 61 -0.36 -0.18 17.51
CA ARG A 61 -0.04 -1.59 17.79
C ARG A 61 -1.14 -2.43 17.20
N PHE A 62 -0.77 -3.38 16.34
CA PHE A 62 -1.74 -4.25 15.68
C PHE A 62 -1.23 -5.69 15.63
N ALA A 63 -2.18 -6.60 15.48
CA ALA A 63 -1.96 -7.97 15.07
C ALA A 63 -2.92 -8.25 13.91
N ALA A 64 -2.53 -9.12 13.00
CA ALA A 64 -3.36 -9.52 11.88
C ALA A 64 -3.48 -11.04 11.84
N ARG A 65 -4.65 -11.51 11.45
CA ARG A 65 -4.97 -12.92 11.25
C ARG A 65 -5.52 -13.08 9.84
N LEU A 66 -5.05 -14.09 9.13
CA LEU A 66 -5.59 -14.46 7.82
C LEU A 66 -6.70 -15.48 8.03
N ASP A 67 -7.95 -15.08 7.80
CA ASP A 67 -9.12 -15.94 8.02
C ASP A 67 -9.35 -16.89 6.85
N GLN A 68 -9.13 -16.41 5.63
CA GLN A 68 -9.17 -17.20 4.41
C GLN A 68 -7.99 -16.78 3.53
N ALA A 69 -7.16 -17.73 3.13
CA ALA A 69 -6.11 -17.47 2.16
C ALA A 69 -6.74 -17.30 0.78
N GLY A 70 -6.38 -16.22 0.08
CA GLY A 70 -6.71 -16.03 -1.33
C GLY A 70 -5.54 -16.42 -2.22
N ASP A 71 -5.81 -16.50 -3.52
CA ASP A 71 -4.78 -16.73 -4.54
C ASP A 71 -4.15 -15.42 -5.00
N ALA A 72 -2.87 -15.45 -5.32
CA ALA A 72 -2.19 -14.30 -5.90
C ALA A 72 -2.69 -14.06 -7.33
N LEU A 73 -3.20 -12.86 -7.58
CA LEU A 73 -3.54 -12.39 -8.92
C LEU A 73 -2.46 -11.40 -9.39
N VAL A 74 -1.95 -11.63 -10.60
CA VAL A 74 -1.06 -10.68 -11.28
C VAL A 74 -1.89 -9.91 -12.30
N ASP A 75 -1.91 -8.58 -12.16
CA ASP A 75 -2.59 -7.68 -13.09
C ASP A 75 -1.57 -7.06 -14.06
N PHE A 76 -1.87 -7.13 -15.36
CA PHE A 76 -1.09 -6.44 -16.39
C PHE A 76 -1.69 -5.05 -16.63
N GLN A 77 -1.28 -4.11 -15.77
CA GLN A 77 -1.78 -2.75 -15.80
C GLN A 77 -0.89 -1.85 -16.66
N THR A 78 -1.48 -1.23 -17.69
CA THR A 78 -0.78 -0.29 -18.59
C THR A 78 -1.15 1.15 -18.29
N ALA A 79 -0.21 2.07 -18.55
CA ALA A 79 -0.44 3.50 -18.53
C ALA A 79 0.19 4.13 -19.78
N GLU A 80 -0.51 5.05 -20.42
CA GLU A 80 0.05 5.84 -21.51
C GLU A 80 0.88 6.98 -20.92
N LEU A 81 2.12 7.12 -21.38
CA LEU A 81 3.08 8.11 -20.87
C LEU A 81 3.52 9.02 -22.01
N SER A 82 3.47 10.33 -21.78
CA SER A 82 3.97 11.34 -22.71
C SER A 82 5.50 11.26 -22.84
N GLN A 83 6.08 11.84 -23.90
CA GLN A 83 7.54 11.90 -24.03
C GLN A 83 8.22 12.70 -22.92
N SER A 84 7.50 13.66 -22.34
CA SER A 84 7.98 14.52 -21.26
C SER A 84 7.76 13.93 -19.86
N ASP A 85 7.07 12.79 -19.74
CA ASP A 85 6.77 12.24 -18.41
C ASP A 85 8.06 11.73 -17.76
N PRO A 86 8.40 12.22 -16.56
CA PRO A 86 9.58 11.76 -15.84
C PRO A 86 9.33 10.33 -15.38
N ILE A 87 10.10 9.38 -15.92
CA ILE A 87 10.10 7.99 -15.48
C ILE A 87 11.45 7.70 -14.85
N TRP A 88 11.43 7.24 -13.60
CA TRP A 88 12.60 6.67 -12.95
C TRP A 88 12.52 5.15 -13.05
N THR A 89 13.62 4.51 -13.48
CA THR A 89 13.78 3.05 -13.44
C THR A 89 15.18 2.71 -12.92
N THR A 90 15.34 1.52 -12.34
CA THR A 90 16.62 0.98 -11.88
C THR A 90 17.66 0.87 -13.01
N ARG A 91 17.22 0.81 -14.27
CA ARG A 91 18.11 0.72 -15.44
C ARG A 91 18.67 2.07 -15.88
N GLY A 92 18.17 3.19 -15.35
CA GLY A 92 18.63 4.54 -15.69
C GLY A 92 18.34 4.99 -17.13
N VAL A 93 17.79 4.12 -17.96
CA VAL A 93 17.31 4.41 -19.32
C VAL A 93 15.80 4.17 -19.37
N ARG A 94 15.12 4.95 -20.22
CA ARG A 94 13.73 4.66 -20.58
C ARG A 94 13.76 3.28 -21.26
N GLY A 95 13.05 2.30 -20.70
CA GLY A 95 12.98 0.98 -21.33
C GLY A 95 12.44 1.16 -22.75
N GLU A 96 13.29 0.94 -23.75
CA GLU A 96 12.84 0.84 -25.13
C GLU A 96 11.98 -0.40 -25.25
N ARG A 97 10.84 -0.26 -25.93
CA ARG A 97 9.99 -1.40 -26.30
C ARG A 97 10.70 -2.27 -27.32
#